data_AF-A0A2V7NUC4-F1
#
_entry.id   AF-A0A2V7NUC4-F1
#
_cell.length_a   1.000
_cell.length_b   1.000
_cell.length_c   1.000
_cell.angle_alpha   90.00
_cell.angle_beta   90.00
_cell.angle_gamma   90.00
#
_symmetry.space_group_name_H-M   'P 1'
#
loop_
_entity.id
_entity.type
_entity.pdbx_description
1 polymer ?
#
loop_
_entity_poly.entity_id
_entity_poly.type
_entity_poly.pdbx_seq_one_letter_code
_entity_poly.pdbx_strand_id
1 'polypeptide(L)' 'MVTLSINGNARTVDVPADMPLLWVLRDVIGLTGTKFG' A
#
# COMPACT_ATOMS: atom_id res chain seq x y z
N MET A 1 -2.44 -8.09 -9.23
CA MET A 1 -3.10 -6.76 -9.21
C MET A 1 -4.21 -6.71 -8.17
N VAL A 2 -4.14 -5.76 -7.24
CA VAL A 2 -5.15 -5.46 -6.22
C VAL A 2 -5.49 -3.97 -6.25
N THR A 3 -6.77 -3.63 -6.09
CA THR A 3 -7.23 -2.24 -6.00
C THR A 3 -7.47 -1.88 -4.55
N LEU A 4 -6.80 -0.83 -4.08
CA LEU A 4 -6.90 -0.31 -2.71
C LEU A 4 -7.49 1.11 -2.75
N SER A 5 -8.43 1.39 -1.85
CA SER A 5 -8.89 2.77 -1.61
C SER A 5 -8.03 3.39 -0.52
N ILE A 6 -7.21 4.38 -0.86
CA ILE A 6 -6.23 5.00 0.04
C ILE A 6 -6.49 6.51 0.05
N ASN A 7 -6.80 7.06 1.22
CA ASN A 7 -7.10 8.49 1.39
C ASN A 7 -8.15 9.00 0.38
N GLY A 8 -9.21 8.22 0.14
CA GLY A 8 -10.29 8.54 -0.80
C GLY A 8 -9.95 8.35 -2.28
N ASN A 9 -8.75 7.88 -2.62
CA ASN A 9 -8.32 7.63 -4.00
C ASN A 9 -8.17 6.13 -4.24
N ALA A 10 -8.80 5.62 -5.30
CA ALA A 10 -8.60 4.25 -5.75
C ALA A 10 -7.23 4.12 -6.45
N ARG A 11 -6.39 3.21 -5.96
CA ARG A 11 -5.08 2.89 -6.53
C ARG A 11 -4.99 1.40 -6.79
N THR A 12 -4.67 1.05 -8.03
CA THR A 12 -4.34 -0.33 -8.40
C THR A 12 -2.84 -0.53 -8.24
N VAL A 13 -2.45 -1.55 -7.47
CA VAL A 13 -1.06 -1.94 -7.28
C VAL A 13 -0.88 -3.40 -7.69
N ASP A 14 0.28 -3.71 -8.27
CA ASP A 14 0.63 -5.06 -8.64
C ASP A 14 1.73 -5.57 -7.71
N VAL A 15 1.28 -6.24 -6.65
CA VAL A 15 2.14 -6.76 -5.59
C VAL A 15 1.68 -8.18 -5.22
N PRO A 16 2.59 -9.02 -4.69
CA PRO A 16 2.24 -10.31 -4.11
C PRO A 16 1.20 -10.18 -3.00
N ALA A 17 0.28 -11.15 -2.90
CA ALA A 17 -0.81 -11.12 -1.92
C ALA A 17 -0.35 -11.33 -0.47
N ASP A 18 0.84 -11.88 -0.28
CA ASP A 18 1.52 -12.08 0.99
C ASP A 18 2.33 -10.85 1.43
N MET A 19 2.47 -9.83 0.57
CA MET A 19 3.15 -8.59 0.94
C MET A 19 2.32 -7.82 1.98
N PRO A 20 2.88 -7.46 3.15
CA PRO A 20 2.10 -6.78 4.16
C PRO A 20 1.74 -5.35 3.72
N LEU A 21 0.50 -4.94 4.03
CA LEU A 21 -0.06 -3.64 3.59
C LEU A 21 0.82 -2.45 3.96
N LEU A 22 1.52 -2.50 5.10
CA LEU A 22 2.45 -1.45 5.51
C LEU A 22 3.56 -1.22 4.47
N TRP A 23 4.16 -2.29 3.95
CA TRP A 23 5.21 -2.21 2.94
C TRP A 23 4.64 -1.75 1.60
N VAL A 24 3.41 -2.17 1.26
CA VAL A 24 2.71 -1.66 0.07
C VAL A 24 2.54 -0.14 0.16
N LEU A 25 2.12 0.38 1.30
CA LEU A 25 1.95 1.81 1.52
C LEU A 25 3.29 2.57 1.47
N ARG A 26 4.34 2.03 2.11
CA ARG A 26 5.62 2.74 2.25
C ARG A 26 6.51 2.62 1.02
N ASP A 27 6.75 1.40 0.55
CA ASP A 27 7.75 1.09 -0.46
C ASP A 27 7.20 1.21 -1.88
N VAL A 28 5.95 0.82 -2.09
CA VAL A 28 5.32 0.85 -3.42
C VAL A 28 4.63 2.18 -3.67
N ILE A 29 3.92 2.70 -2.68
CA ILE A 29 3.09 3.90 -2.82
C ILE A 29 3.81 5.16 -2.31
N GLY A 30 4.87 5.03 -1.50
CA GLY A 30 5.67 6.15 -1.01
C GLY A 30 5.08 6.88 0.21
N LEU A 31 4.05 6.33 0.85
CA LEU A 31 3.42 6.89 2.05
C LEU A 31 4.21 6.48 3.30
N THR A 32 5.33 7.17 3.54
CA THR A 32 6.29 6.82 4.58
C THR A 32 5.88 7.22 6.01
N GLY A 33 4.80 8.01 6.15
CA GLY A 33 4.26 8.46 7.44
C GLY A 33 3.61 7.36 8.27
N THR A 34 3.12 6.27 7.64
CA THR A 34 2.61 5.10 8.36
C THR A 34 3.75 4.36 9.05
N LYS A 35 3.64 4.17 10.36
CA LYS A 35 4.63 3.49 11.22
C LYS A 35 3.98 2.28 11.89
N PHE A 36 4.80 1.29 12.19
CA PHE A 36 4.43 0.12 12.97
C PHE A 36 5.51 -0.10 14.03
N GLY A 37 5.10 -0.21 15.28
CA GLY A 37 5.94 -0.27 16.47
C GLY A 37 5.08 -0.25 17.72
#